data_AF-A0A554LSY1-F1
#
_entry.id   AF-A0A554LSY1-F1
#
_cell.length_a   1.000
_cell.length_b   1.000
_cell.length_c   1.000
_cell.angle_alpha   90.00
_cell.angle_beta   90.00
_cell.angle_gamma   90.00
#
_symmetry.space_group_name_H-M   'P 1'
#
loop_
_entity.id
_entity.type
_entity.pdbx_description
1 polymer ?
#
loop_
_entity_poly.entity_id
_entity_poly.type
_entity_poly.pdbx_seq_one_letter_code
_entity_poly.pdbx_strand_id
1 'polypeptide(L)'
;MPRQPRQFITSQNTLYHIVCRGNNRRRIFRRSRDYKKFLTIIIETKKKFPFYFYSYSFLPNHFHLEIETQEITISKIMHQINFSYVKYFHRQYQTVGHLFQDRFYSSVIDKESYFWEVGRYIDLNAVRAGLTKGTEDYKWSSYSVYCQKDYDGDLIDRKRFLKFVDEDLEKVRIDYLKFVEEGLKKEEKPSFPLNDKMF
;
A
#
# COMPACT_ATOMS: atom_id res chain seq x y z
N MET A 1 16.67 22.10 3.29
CA MET A 1 15.43 22.45 4.01
C MET A 1 15.31 21.55 5.24
N PRO A 2 15.05 22.10 6.43
CA PRO A 2 14.73 21.30 7.60
C PRO A 2 13.50 20.44 7.29
N ARG A 3 13.57 19.13 7.58
CA ARG A 3 12.41 18.24 7.48
C ARG A 3 11.34 18.72 8.45
N GLN A 4 10.08 18.76 8.01
CA GLN A 4 8.99 19.02 8.96
C GLN A 4 9.07 18.02 10.12
N PRO A 5 9.00 18.49 11.38
CA PRO A 5 9.06 17.62 12.53
C PRO A 5 7.90 16.63 12.45
N ARG A 6 8.16 15.38 12.82
CA ARG A 6 7.09 14.39 13.01
C ARG A 6 6.06 15.01 13.94
N GLN A 7 4.81 15.13 13.49
CA GLN A 7 3.73 15.06 14.45
C GLN A 7 3.82 13.65 15.02
N PHE A 8 4.42 13.53 16.20
CA PHE A 8 4.31 12.34 17.05
C PHE A 8 2.87 12.30 17.54
N ILE A 9 1.94 12.08 16.63
CA ILE A 9 0.65 11.59 17.04
C ILE A 9 0.96 10.14 17.42
N THR A 10 0.97 9.85 18.72
CA THR A 10 0.73 8.51 19.26
C THR A 10 -0.67 8.11 18.81
N SER A 11 -0.78 7.78 17.54
CA SER A 11 -2.03 7.80 16.81
C SER A 11 -2.49 6.35 16.70
N GLN A 12 -3.02 5.85 17.80
CA GLN A 12 -3.77 4.62 17.75
C GLN A 12 -4.92 4.81 16.75
N ASN A 13 -5.23 3.76 15.98
CA ASN A 13 -6.31 3.77 14.99
C ASN A 13 -6.16 4.88 13.94
N THR A 14 -4.95 5.03 13.39
CA THR A 14 -4.66 6.08 12.41
C THR A 14 -4.32 5.48 11.08
N LEU A 15 -5.01 5.99 10.06
CA LEU A 15 -4.88 5.57 8.70
C LEU A 15 -3.77 6.34 7.99
N TYR A 16 -2.91 5.61 7.29
CA TYR A 16 -1.75 6.13 6.60
C TYR A 16 -1.72 5.69 5.14
N HIS A 17 -1.47 6.64 4.24
CA HIS A 17 -0.92 6.35 2.92
C HIS A 17 0.60 6.34 3.02
N ILE A 18 1.21 5.23 2.63
CA ILE A 18 2.66 5.04 2.68
C ILE A 18 3.20 4.88 1.28
N VAL A 19 4.33 5.53 1.02
CA VAL A 19 5.10 5.36 -0.22
C VAL A 19 6.56 5.07 0.12
N CYS A 20 7.14 4.07 -0.53
CA CYS A 20 8.57 3.81 -0.42
C CYS A 20 9.16 3.47 -1.78
N ARG A 21 10.27 4.14 -2.12
CA ARG A 21 10.89 4.11 -3.45
C ARG A 21 12.33 3.62 -3.36
N GLY A 22 12.75 2.86 -4.37
CA GLY A 22 14.11 2.40 -4.56
C GLY A 22 15.10 3.54 -4.73
N ASN A 23 16.29 3.36 -4.18
CA ASN A 23 17.39 4.32 -4.34
C ASN A 23 17.70 4.55 -5.83
N ASN A 24 17.89 5.80 -6.24
CA ASN A 24 18.03 6.20 -7.65
C ASN A 24 16.92 5.66 -8.57
N ARG A 25 15.68 5.55 -8.06
CA ARG A 25 14.52 5.00 -8.79
C ARG A 25 14.74 3.59 -9.32
N ARG A 26 15.72 2.85 -8.77
CA ARG A 26 16.06 1.49 -9.21
C ARG A 26 14.93 0.52 -8.90
N ARG A 27 14.84 -0.54 -9.70
CA ARG A 27 13.89 -1.62 -9.42
C ARG A 27 14.20 -2.28 -8.07
N ILE A 28 13.22 -2.27 -7.18
CA ILE A 28 13.24 -2.97 -5.89
C ILE A 28 12.59 -4.35 -6.01
N PHE A 29 11.72 -4.57 -7.00
CA PHE A 29 11.22 -5.88 -7.39
C PHE A 29 11.75 -6.20 -8.80
N ARG A 30 12.63 -7.20 -8.90
CA ARG A 30 13.30 -7.59 -10.16
C ARG A 30 12.63 -8.80 -10.80
N ARG A 31 12.00 -9.66 -10.00
CA ARG A 31 11.33 -10.90 -10.42
C ARG A 31 10.04 -11.11 -9.64
N SER A 32 9.11 -11.90 -10.17
CA SER A 32 7.84 -12.25 -9.52
C SER A 32 8.00 -12.82 -8.10
N ARG A 33 9.11 -13.52 -7.82
CA ARG A 33 9.43 -14.04 -6.48
C ARG A 33 9.62 -12.95 -5.43
N ASP A 34 10.05 -11.76 -5.85
CA ASP A 34 10.34 -10.64 -4.95
C ASP A 34 9.04 -10.05 -4.41
N TYR A 35 8.05 -9.87 -5.29
CA TYR A 35 6.70 -9.45 -4.93
C TYR A 35 6.05 -10.44 -3.97
N LYS A 36 6.10 -11.74 -4.28
CA LYS A 36 5.61 -12.80 -3.40
C LYS A 36 6.29 -12.75 -2.03
N LYS A 37 7.61 -12.59 -1.99
CA LYS A 37 8.32 -12.50 -0.71
C LYS A 37 7.92 -11.26 0.09
N PHE A 38 7.68 -10.14 -0.57
CA PHE A 38 7.22 -8.92 0.10
C PHE A 38 5.83 -9.09 0.72
N LEU A 39 4.90 -9.73 0.01
CA LEU A 39 3.60 -10.14 0.58
C LEU A 39 3.77 -11.02 1.81
N THR A 40 4.64 -12.04 1.73
CA THR A 40 4.94 -12.89 2.89
C THR A 40 5.49 -12.09 4.07
N ILE A 41 6.39 -11.13 3.83
CA ILE A 41 6.95 -10.27 4.88
C ILE A 41 5.86 -9.42 5.53
N ILE A 42 4.89 -8.90 4.77
CA ILE A 42 3.76 -8.15 5.32
C ILE A 42 2.92 -9.05 6.24
N ILE A 43 2.58 -10.25 5.80
CA ILE A 43 1.83 -11.23 6.61
C ILE A 43 2.60 -11.60 7.89
N GLU A 44 3.90 -11.89 7.78
CA GLU A 44 4.78 -12.15 8.93
C GLU A 44 4.83 -10.95 9.89
N THR A 45 4.83 -9.73 9.35
CA THR A 45 4.81 -8.49 10.14
C THR A 45 3.47 -8.32 10.86
N LYS A 46 2.33 -8.56 10.20
CA LYS A 46 0.99 -8.52 10.82
C LYS A 46 0.87 -9.48 12.01
N LYS A 47 1.46 -10.67 11.92
CA LYS A 47 1.50 -11.64 13.03
C LYS A 47 2.28 -11.14 14.24
N LYS A 48 3.28 -10.28 14.02
CA LYS A 48 4.14 -9.73 15.09
C LYS A 48 3.61 -8.41 15.65
N PHE A 49 3.01 -7.59 14.81
CA PHE A 49 2.50 -6.27 15.12
C PHE A 49 1.08 -6.16 14.56
N PRO A 50 0.05 -6.09 15.40
CA PRO A 50 -1.31 -5.86 14.93
C PRO A 50 -1.43 -4.51 14.22
N PHE A 51 -1.87 -4.55 12.97
CA PHE A 51 -2.29 -3.39 12.17
C PHE A 51 -3.28 -3.87 11.11
N TYR A 52 -4.09 -2.94 10.60
CA TYR A 52 -4.97 -3.23 9.47
C TYR A 52 -4.30 -2.81 8.17
N PHE A 53 -4.45 -3.64 7.14
CA PHE A 53 -3.87 -3.47 5.83
C PHE A 53 -4.97 -3.55 4.78
N TYR A 54 -5.13 -2.46 4.03
CA TYR A 54 -6.32 -2.21 3.24
C TYR A 54 -6.04 -2.29 1.75
N SER A 55 -5.07 -1.51 1.30
CA SER A 55 -4.77 -1.38 -0.13
C SER A 55 -3.27 -1.39 -0.35
N TYR A 56 -2.84 -1.92 -1.49
CA TYR A 56 -1.45 -1.91 -1.90
C TYR A 56 -1.29 -1.94 -3.41
N SER A 57 -0.18 -1.39 -3.88
CA SER A 57 0.28 -1.56 -5.25
C SER A 57 1.79 -1.55 -5.29
N PHE A 58 2.36 -2.65 -5.77
CA PHE A 58 3.80 -2.83 -5.85
C PHE A 58 4.25 -2.59 -7.27
N LEU A 59 4.87 -1.45 -7.54
CA LEU A 59 5.47 -1.13 -8.83
C LEU A 59 6.94 -1.56 -8.82
N PRO A 60 7.59 -1.80 -9.97
CA PRO A 60 8.95 -2.32 -10.01
C PRO A 60 9.96 -1.56 -9.15
N ASN A 61 9.84 -0.23 -9.02
CA ASN A 61 10.78 0.63 -8.29
C ASN A 61 10.22 1.30 -7.02
N HIS A 62 8.94 1.12 -6.69
CA HIS A 62 8.35 1.66 -5.47
C HIS A 62 7.06 0.92 -5.10
N PHE A 63 6.56 1.14 -3.91
CA PHE A 63 5.25 0.61 -3.50
C PHE A 63 4.42 1.65 -2.78
N HIS A 64 3.11 1.46 -2.86
CA HIS A 64 2.10 2.17 -2.08
C HIS A 64 1.40 1.21 -1.14
N LEU A 65 1.14 1.66 0.09
CA LEU A 65 0.38 0.91 1.10
C LEU A 65 -0.67 1.84 1.74
N GLU A 66 -1.80 1.26 2.11
CA GLU A 66 -2.79 1.86 2.98
C GLU A 66 -2.87 1.00 4.26
N ILE A 67 -2.42 1.58 5.37
CA ILE A 67 -2.29 0.90 6.67
C ILE A 67 -2.99 1.73 7.74
N GLU A 68 -3.81 1.10 8.57
CA GLU A 68 -4.27 1.67 9.83
C GLU A 68 -3.50 1.05 11.00
N THR A 69 -2.82 1.91 11.76
CA THR A 69 -2.12 1.51 12.97
C THR A 69 -3.12 1.16 14.06
N GLN A 70 -2.78 0.17 14.89
CA GLN A 70 -3.44 -0.03 16.18
C GLN A 70 -2.53 0.55 17.27
N GLU A 71 -2.06 -0.26 18.20
CA GLU A 71 -1.14 0.17 19.26
C GLU A 71 0.29 0.43 18.75
N ILE A 72 0.65 -0.14 17.60
CA ILE A 72 2.00 -0.08 17.06
C ILE A 72 2.14 1.09 16.09
N THR A 73 3.14 1.94 16.33
CA THR A 73 3.44 3.07 15.44
C THR A 73 3.80 2.62 14.02
N ILE A 74 3.41 3.43 13.04
CA ILE A 74 3.70 3.17 11.62
C ILE A 74 5.19 3.04 11.34
N SER A 75 6.02 3.77 12.09
CA SER A 75 7.49 3.68 12.00
C SER A 75 8.02 2.30 12.38
N LYS A 76 7.46 1.65 13.39
CA LYS A 76 7.88 0.32 13.84
C LYS A 76 7.45 -0.77 12.85
N ILE A 77 6.22 -0.67 12.32
CA ILE A 77 5.70 -1.55 11.28
C ILE A 77 6.57 -1.46 10.02
N MET A 78 6.78 -0.25 9.50
CA MET A 78 7.55 -0.04 8.28
C MET A 78 9.04 -0.35 8.45
N HIS A 79 9.60 -0.16 9.64
CA HIS A 79 10.96 -0.61 9.93
C HIS A 79 11.09 -2.13 9.77
N GLN A 80 10.17 -2.91 10.35
CA GLN A 80 10.17 -4.37 10.24
C GLN A 80 10.02 -4.83 8.79
N ILE A 81 9.05 -4.28 8.04
CA ILE A 81 8.82 -4.62 6.63
C ILE A 81 10.06 -4.30 5.79
N ASN A 82 10.54 -3.06 5.84
CA ASN A 82 11.65 -2.60 5.00
C ASN A 82 12.95 -3.33 5.35
N PHE A 83 13.26 -3.50 6.64
CA PHE A 83 14.46 -4.21 7.07
C PHE A 83 14.47 -5.66 6.60
N SER A 84 13.34 -6.36 6.76
CA SER A 84 13.20 -7.77 6.36
C SER A 84 13.37 -7.92 4.85
N TYR A 85 12.81 -7.00 4.07
CA TYR A 85 12.93 -7.04 2.62
C TYR A 85 14.32 -6.67 2.12
N VAL A 86 14.97 -5.67 2.72
CA VAL A 86 16.36 -5.29 2.41
C VAL A 86 17.31 -6.47 2.63
N LYS A 87 17.18 -7.16 3.78
CA LYS A 87 17.98 -8.36 4.07
C LYS A 87 17.76 -9.47 3.03
N TYR A 88 16.50 -9.72 2.66
CA TYR A 88 16.17 -10.66 1.59
C TYR A 88 16.81 -10.25 0.26
N PHE A 89 16.63 -8.99 -0.16
CA PHE A 89 17.10 -8.49 -1.44
C PHE A 89 18.62 -8.58 -1.57
N HIS A 90 19.37 -8.16 -0.55
CA HIS A 90 20.83 -8.26 -0.54
C HIS A 90 21.32 -9.69 -0.61
N ARG A 91 20.69 -10.62 0.13
CA ARG A 91 21.01 -12.04 0.05
C ARG A 91 20.71 -12.62 -1.33
N GLN A 92 19.56 -12.29 -1.92
CA GLN A 92 19.13 -12.86 -3.21
C GLN A 92 19.91 -12.34 -4.40
N TYR A 93 20.35 -11.08 -4.35
CA TYR A 93 21.00 -10.41 -5.46
C TYR A 93 22.48 -10.11 -5.21
N GLN A 94 23.04 -10.57 -4.09
CA GLN A 94 24.44 -10.36 -3.70
C GLN A 94 24.86 -8.88 -3.80
N THR A 95 23.99 -8.00 -3.28
CA THR A 95 24.23 -6.55 -3.29
C THR A 95 24.51 -6.02 -1.88
N VAL A 96 25.01 -4.80 -1.78
CA VAL A 96 25.21 -4.06 -0.52
C VAL A 96 24.66 -2.63 -0.64
N GLY A 97 24.67 -1.87 0.47
CA GLY A 97 24.26 -0.46 0.52
C GLY A 97 22.74 -0.24 0.60
N HIS A 98 22.29 0.98 0.38
CA HIS A 98 20.87 1.34 0.54
C HIS A 98 19.99 0.81 -0.61
N LEU A 99 18.95 0.05 -0.28
CA LEU A 99 17.91 -0.36 -1.23
C LEU A 99 16.90 0.74 -1.53
N PHE A 100 16.41 1.39 -0.49
CA PHE A 100 15.46 2.48 -0.57
C PHE A 100 16.19 3.82 -0.58
N GLN A 101 15.62 4.80 -1.27
CA GLN A 101 16.23 6.13 -1.43
C GLN A 101 16.30 6.88 -0.10
N ASP A 102 15.26 6.72 0.72
CA ASP A 102 15.04 7.47 1.93
C ASP A 102 14.18 6.62 2.87
N ARG A 103 13.82 7.18 4.03
CA ARG A 103 12.70 6.62 4.81
C ARG A 103 11.42 6.62 3.95
N PHE A 104 10.50 5.71 4.25
CA PHE A 104 9.14 5.77 3.71
C PHE A 104 8.52 7.15 3.97
N TYR A 105 7.74 7.62 2.99
CA TYR A 105 6.82 8.74 3.17
C TYR A 105 5.53 8.21 3.80
N SER A 106 4.92 9.00 4.66
CA SER A 106 3.61 8.72 5.25
C SER A 106 2.79 10.00 5.31
N SER A 107 1.56 9.96 4.78
CA SER A 107 0.53 10.96 5.03
C SER A 107 -0.60 10.35 5.85
N VAL A 108 -1.09 11.11 6.83
CA VAL A 108 -2.27 10.71 7.62
C VAL A 108 -3.52 10.98 6.79
N ILE A 109 -4.48 10.07 6.88
CA ILE A 109 -5.77 10.17 6.20
C ILE A 109 -6.83 10.42 7.29
N ASP A 110 -7.16 11.69 7.50
CA ASP A 110 -8.03 12.14 8.61
C ASP A 110 -9.52 12.20 8.25
N LYS A 111 -9.90 11.86 7.01
CA LYS A 111 -11.31 11.84 6.59
C LYS A 111 -11.67 10.47 6.08
N GLU A 112 -12.75 9.92 6.64
CA GLU A 112 -13.39 8.68 6.19
C GLU A 112 -13.74 8.75 4.70
N SER A 113 -14.14 9.92 4.20
CA SER A 113 -14.39 10.15 2.77
C SER A 113 -13.17 9.98 1.87
N TYR A 114 -11.95 10.01 2.41
CA TYR A 114 -10.72 9.76 1.64
C TYR A 114 -10.27 8.30 1.67
N PHE A 115 -10.94 7.43 2.44
CA PHE A 115 -10.58 6.03 2.56
C PHE A 115 -10.57 5.32 1.19
N TRP A 116 -11.71 5.26 0.51
CA TRP A 116 -11.77 4.67 -0.82
C TRP A 116 -10.98 5.45 -1.85
N GLU A 117 -10.88 6.77 -1.72
CA GLU A 117 -10.08 7.61 -2.61
C GLU A 117 -8.61 7.19 -2.62
N VAL A 118 -8.04 6.91 -1.45
CA VAL A 118 -6.68 6.41 -1.30
C VAL A 118 -6.57 5.01 -1.88
N GLY A 119 -7.47 4.09 -1.54
CA GLY A 119 -7.52 2.74 -2.11
C GLY A 119 -7.55 2.77 -3.64
N ARG A 120 -8.45 3.56 -4.23
CA ARG A 120 -8.56 3.79 -5.67
C ARG A 120 -7.27 4.33 -6.26
N TYR A 121 -6.67 5.34 -5.65
CA TYR A 121 -5.40 5.89 -6.12
C TYR A 121 -4.29 4.83 -6.16
N ILE A 122 -4.24 3.97 -5.15
CA ILE A 122 -3.27 2.88 -5.02
C ILE A 122 -3.54 1.80 -6.08
N ASP A 123 -4.78 1.36 -6.23
CA ASP A 123 -5.15 0.30 -7.17
C ASP A 123 -4.98 0.74 -8.63
N LEU A 124 -5.26 2.00 -8.95
CA LEU A 124 -5.05 2.57 -10.29
C LEU A 124 -3.58 2.86 -10.63
N ASN A 125 -2.67 2.76 -9.66
CA ASN A 125 -1.29 3.24 -9.82
C ASN A 125 -0.54 2.45 -10.91
N ALA A 126 -0.79 1.15 -11.02
CA ALA A 126 -0.14 0.31 -12.02
C ALA A 126 -0.62 0.62 -13.46
N VAL A 127 -1.91 0.92 -13.63
CA VAL A 127 -2.48 1.35 -14.92
C VAL A 127 -1.92 2.73 -15.30
N ARG A 128 -1.93 3.67 -14.37
CA ARG A 128 -1.40 5.04 -14.56
C ARG A 128 0.10 5.05 -14.87
N ALA A 129 0.85 4.07 -14.36
CA ALA A 129 2.26 3.87 -14.68
C ALA A 129 2.51 3.11 -16.00
N GLY A 130 1.45 2.74 -16.73
CA GLY A 130 1.54 2.01 -18.00
C GLY A 130 2.03 0.56 -17.87
N LEU A 131 1.96 -0.03 -16.68
CA LEU A 131 2.40 -1.42 -16.44
C LEU A 131 1.36 -2.45 -16.89
N THR A 132 0.10 -2.02 -17.03
CA THR A 132 -1.05 -2.84 -17.40
C THR A 132 -2.11 -1.96 -18.07
N LYS A 133 -3.06 -2.58 -18.79
CA LYS A 133 -4.22 -1.89 -19.36
C LYS A 133 -5.41 -1.91 -18.40
N GLY A 134 -5.72 -3.07 -17.82
CA GLY A 134 -6.75 -3.24 -16.79
C GLY A 134 -6.14 -3.30 -15.39
N THR A 135 -6.90 -2.86 -14.40
CA THR A 135 -6.57 -2.94 -12.97
C THR A 135 -6.52 -4.39 -12.49
N GLU A 136 -7.43 -5.24 -13.00
CA GLU A 136 -7.57 -6.66 -12.71
C GLU A 136 -6.37 -7.49 -13.18
N ASP A 137 -5.70 -7.04 -14.25
CA ASP A 137 -4.55 -7.72 -14.85
C ASP A 137 -3.28 -7.59 -13.98
N TYR A 138 -3.23 -6.59 -13.08
CA TYR A 138 -2.07 -6.33 -12.25
C TYR A 138 -2.12 -7.07 -10.91
N LYS A 139 -1.60 -8.30 -10.92
CA LYS A 139 -1.54 -9.24 -9.79
C LYS A 139 -0.79 -8.75 -8.55
N TRP A 140 -0.07 -7.62 -8.63
CA TRP A 140 0.68 -7.05 -7.51
C TRP A 140 -0.02 -5.82 -6.91
N SER A 141 -1.35 -5.79 -7.00
CA SER A 141 -2.22 -4.81 -6.35
C SER A 141 -3.31 -5.48 -5.52
N SER A 142 -3.84 -4.74 -4.54
CA SER A 142 -5.02 -5.13 -3.76
C SER A 142 -6.27 -5.28 -4.61
N TYR A 143 -6.41 -4.54 -5.72
CA TYR A 143 -7.55 -4.67 -6.62
C TYR A 143 -7.81 -6.13 -7.03
N SER A 144 -6.75 -6.84 -7.43
CA SER A 144 -6.83 -8.27 -7.78
C SER A 144 -7.29 -9.18 -6.63
N VAL A 145 -7.13 -8.73 -5.38
CA VAL A 145 -7.65 -9.40 -4.17
C VAL A 145 -9.13 -9.04 -3.97
N TYR A 146 -9.52 -7.78 -4.17
CA TYR A 146 -10.93 -7.35 -4.09
C TYR A 146 -11.81 -7.95 -5.19
N CYS A 147 -11.25 -8.29 -6.36
CA CYS A 147 -11.96 -9.04 -7.40
C CYS A 147 -12.37 -10.46 -6.96
N GLN A 148 -11.66 -11.06 -6.00
CA GLN A 148 -11.96 -12.40 -5.51
C GLN A 148 -13.13 -12.35 -4.53
N LYS A 149 -14.24 -13.00 -4.91
CA LYS A 149 -15.45 -13.07 -4.08
C LYS A 149 -15.19 -13.75 -2.73
N ASP A 150 -14.54 -14.89 -2.77
CA ASP A 150 -14.38 -15.77 -1.60
C ASP A 150 -13.03 -15.59 -0.87
N TYR A 151 -12.39 -14.42 -0.99
CA TYR A 151 -11.12 -14.16 -0.31
C TYR A 151 -11.25 -14.24 1.23
N ASP A 152 -10.48 -15.13 1.85
CA ASP A 152 -10.45 -15.38 3.30
C ASP A 152 -9.04 -15.24 3.91
N GLY A 153 -8.07 -14.72 3.16
CA GLY A 153 -6.67 -14.66 3.58
C GLY A 153 -6.34 -13.56 4.59
N ASP A 154 -5.17 -13.72 5.25
CA ASP A 154 -4.68 -12.81 6.29
C ASP A 154 -4.06 -11.50 5.78
N LEU A 155 -3.89 -11.34 4.46
CA LEU A 155 -3.19 -10.20 3.88
C LEU A 155 -4.01 -8.91 4.06
N ILE A 156 -5.17 -8.83 3.42
CA ILE A 156 -6.04 -7.64 3.42
C ILE A 156 -7.16 -7.80 4.44
N ASP A 157 -7.37 -6.79 5.29
CA ASP A 157 -8.46 -6.74 6.26
C ASP A 157 -9.78 -6.31 5.58
N ARG A 158 -10.17 -7.09 4.57
CA ARG A 158 -11.28 -6.80 3.64
C ARG A 158 -12.59 -6.54 4.36
N LYS A 159 -12.90 -7.31 5.41
CA LYS A 159 -14.13 -7.08 6.18
C LYS A 159 -14.14 -5.70 6.80
N ARG A 160 -13.02 -5.23 7.36
CA ARG A 160 -12.92 -3.90 7.96
C ARG A 160 -12.90 -2.80 6.90
N PHE A 161 -12.21 -3.03 5.78
CA PHE A 161 -12.24 -2.14 4.61
C PHE A 161 -13.66 -1.88 4.09
N LEU A 162 -14.52 -2.91 4.12
CA LEU A 162 -15.89 -2.83 3.61
C LEU A 162 -16.92 -2.47 4.70
N LYS A 163 -16.55 -2.52 5.99
CA LYS A 163 -17.49 -2.24 7.11
C LYS A 163 -17.68 -0.75 7.43
N PHE A 164 -17.05 0.14 6.67
CA PHE A 164 -17.36 1.57 6.75
C PHE A 164 -18.78 1.88 6.23
N VAL A 165 -19.44 0.90 5.64
CA VAL A 165 -20.83 0.98 5.17
C VAL A 165 -21.61 -0.13 5.87
N ASP A 166 -22.70 0.20 6.57
CA ASP A 166 -23.57 -0.77 7.27
C ASP A 166 -24.44 -1.53 6.25
N GLU A 167 -23.78 -2.27 5.37
CA GLU A 167 -24.34 -2.89 4.17
C GLU A 167 -23.79 -4.31 3.94
N ASP A 168 -24.44 -5.02 3.01
CA ASP A 168 -23.99 -6.32 2.54
C ASP A 168 -22.54 -6.25 1.98
N LEU A 169 -21.64 -7.06 2.54
CA LEU A 169 -20.20 -7.04 2.20
C LEU A 169 -19.95 -7.28 0.71
N GLU A 170 -20.77 -8.08 0.03
CA GLU A 170 -20.63 -8.33 -1.41
C GLU A 170 -21.05 -7.10 -2.20
N LYS A 171 -22.11 -6.41 -1.80
CA LYS A 171 -22.52 -5.13 -2.39
C LYS A 171 -21.42 -4.09 -2.24
N VAL A 172 -20.89 -3.89 -1.02
CA VAL A 172 -19.82 -2.91 -0.78
C VAL A 172 -18.57 -3.25 -1.58
N ARG A 173 -18.22 -4.53 -1.73
CA ARG A 173 -17.10 -4.97 -2.59
C ARG A 173 -17.33 -4.58 -4.04
N ILE A 174 -18.52 -4.85 -4.58
CA ILE A 174 -18.87 -4.50 -5.97
C ILE A 174 -18.84 -2.98 -6.16
N ASP A 175 -19.34 -2.22 -5.20
CA ASP A 175 -19.36 -0.76 -5.25
C ASP A 175 -17.95 -0.17 -5.18
N TYR A 176 -17.06 -0.72 -4.35
CA TYR A 176 -15.65 -0.36 -4.35
C TYR A 176 -14.98 -0.64 -5.71
N LEU A 177 -15.19 -1.83 -6.29
CA LEU A 177 -14.60 -2.16 -7.61
C LEU A 177 -15.07 -1.18 -8.69
N LYS A 178 -16.38 -0.87 -8.74
CA LYS A 178 -16.92 0.14 -9.66
C LYS A 178 -16.32 1.52 -9.42
N PHE A 179 -16.21 1.93 -8.16
CA PHE A 179 -15.63 3.21 -7.77
C PHE A 179 -14.18 3.36 -8.24
N VAL A 180 -13.38 2.28 -8.16
CA VAL A 180 -12.02 2.25 -8.69
C VAL A 180 -12.02 2.41 -10.21
N GLU A 181 -12.82 1.63 -10.93
CA GLU A 181 -12.93 1.66 -12.40
C GLU A 181 -13.39 3.03 -12.93
N GLU A 182 -14.30 3.70 -12.25
CA GLU A 182 -14.72 5.06 -12.60
C GLU A 182 -13.55 6.06 -12.58
N GLY A 183 -12.55 5.81 -11.73
CA GLY A 183 -11.32 6.60 -11.66
C GLY A 183 -10.38 6.45 -12.85
N LEU A 184 -10.58 5.45 -13.74
CA LEU A 184 -9.86 5.36 -15.02
C LEU A 184 -10.33 6.40 -16.02
N LYS A 185 -11.59 6.84 -15.93
CA LYS A 185 -12.20 7.81 -16.84
C LYS A 185 -11.87 9.26 -16.46
N LYS A 186 -11.29 9.47 -15.28
CA LYS A 186 -11.01 10.78 -14.71
C LYS A 186 -9.51 10.98 -14.52
N GLU A 187 -8.93 11.97 -15.19
CA GLU A 187 -7.62 12.51 -14.82
C GLU A 187 -7.76 13.43 -13.60
N GLU A 188 -8.16 12.86 -12.46
CA GLU A 188 -8.28 13.63 -11.22
C GLU A 188 -6.99 13.53 -10.40
N LYS A 189 -6.44 14.70 -10.06
CA LYS A 189 -5.44 14.81 -9.01
C LYS A 189 -6.07 14.31 -7.70
N PRO A 190 -5.35 13.51 -6.90
CA PRO A 190 -5.87 13.01 -5.64
C PRO A 190 -6.29 14.13 -4.71
N SER A 191 -7.46 13.96 -4.10
CA SER A 191 -8.08 14.93 -3.19
C SER A 191 -7.48 14.88 -1.77
N PHE A 192 -6.54 13.97 -1.52
CA PHE A 192 -5.84 13.77 -0.25
C PHE A 192 -4.35 14.13 -0.38
N PRO A 193 -3.66 14.38 0.75
CA PRO A 193 -2.26 14.82 0.72
C PRO A 193 -1.34 13.76 0.08
N LEU A 194 -0.76 14.14 -1.07
CA LEU A 194 0.29 13.37 -1.73
C LEU A 194 1.65 14.03 -1.57
N ASN A 195 2.69 13.21 -1.68
CA ASN A 195 4.04 13.71 -1.90
C ASN A 195 4.40 13.65 -3.38
N ASP A 196 4.23 14.77 -4.08
CA ASP A 196 4.53 14.91 -5.50
C ASP A 196 6.00 14.62 -5.86
N LYS A 197 6.91 14.63 -4.87
CA LYS A 197 8.34 14.30 -5.10
C LYS A 197 8.61 12.81 -5.28
N MET A 198 7.61 11.95 -5.09
CA MET A 198 7.72 10.50 -5.24
C MET A 198 7.08 9.96 -6.53
N PHE A 199 6.80 10.82 -7.51
CA PHE A 199 6.41 10.43 -8.87
C PHE A 199 7.52 10.81 -9.85
#